data_AF-A2FHC6-F1
#
_entry.id   AF-A2FHC6-F1
#
_cell.length_a   1.000
_cell.length_b   1.000
_cell.length_c   1.000
_cell.angle_alpha   90.00
_cell.angle_beta   90.00
_cell.angle_gamma   90.00
#
_symmetry.space_group_name_H-M   'P 1'
#
loop_
_entity.id
_entity.type
_entity.pdbx_description
1 polymer ?
#
loop_
_entity_poly.entity_id
_entity_poly.type
_entity_poly.pdbx_seq_one_letter_code
_entity_poly.pdbx_strand_id
1 'polypeptide(L)'
;MFSVSSNDVMDIKMTPNSFMSIKLLSIFKFDLIFSDVTTGICQGDLCLPLIPQADLQFIERSGENILFKQNGNPINCYNIATRETRIIPDTEDASTPEFLFLYNRKLFFVFKSGVFLGYTFNGDKALTVSSERRLFLAPLCVDSNQEYLGLHIQKEMESAKVHLFDLSTGKEEFSSTVDDGLLKGFRLTSIAYDKDSHCIVCGDEVGEVHFWL
;
A
#
# COMPACT_ATOMS: atom_id res chain seq x y z
N MET A 1 -12.29 -27.19 2.26
CA MET A 1 -12.77 -26.11 3.15
C MET A 1 -12.21 -26.39 4.54
N PHE A 2 -11.46 -25.45 5.12
CA PHE A 2 -10.99 -25.52 6.51
C PHE A 2 -11.57 -24.32 7.27
N SER A 3 -11.62 -24.41 8.60
CA SER A 3 -12.05 -23.31 9.47
C SER A 3 -11.04 -23.17 10.59
N VAL A 4 -10.64 -21.93 10.89
CA VAL A 4 -9.80 -21.60 12.04
C VAL A 4 -10.64 -20.76 12.99
N SER A 5 -10.89 -21.28 14.19
CA SER A 5 -11.68 -20.61 15.21
C SER A 5 -10.79 -20.25 16.40
N SER A 6 -10.82 -18.99 16.82
CA SER A 6 -10.25 -18.54 18.09
C SER A 6 -11.13 -17.44 18.68
N ASN A 7 -11.26 -17.42 20.01
CA ASN A 7 -12.21 -16.55 20.71
C ASN A 7 -11.80 -15.07 20.72
N ASP A 8 -10.57 -14.74 20.30
CA ASP A 8 -9.98 -13.40 20.45
C ASP A 8 -9.28 -12.89 19.17
N VAL A 9 -9.74 -13.32 17.99
CA VAL A 9 -9.23 -12.78 16.71
C VAL A 9 -9.81 -11.39 16.50
N MET A 10 -8.93 -10.39 16.49
CA MET A 10 -9.30 -8.98 16.26
C MET A 10 -9.36 -8.63 14.78
N ASP A 11 -8.42 -9.17 14.01
CA ASP A 11 -8.30 -8.92 12.57
C ASP A 11 -7.59 -10.09 11.89
N ILE A 12 -7.79 -10.20 10.58
CA ILE A 12 -7.14 -11.19 9.71
C ILE A 12 -6.54 -10.46 8.53
N LYS A 13 -5.25 -10.65 8.31
CA LYS A 13 -4.54 -10.15 7.12
C LYS A 13 -4.15 -11.31 6.24
N MET A 14 -4.41 -11.19 4.95
CA MET A 14 -3.97 -12.14 3.94
C MET A 14 -2.76 -11.58 3.20
N THR A 15 -1.73 -12.40 3.10
CA THR A 15 -0.59 -12.21 2.19
C THR A 15 -0.66 -13.30 1.13
N PRO A 16 0.05 -13.18 -0.02
CA PRO A 16 -0.07 -14.15 -1.11
C PRO A 16 0.09 -15.64 -0.72
N ASN A 17 0.82 -15.95 0.36
CA ASN A 17 1.12 -17.33 0.77
C ASN A 17 0.68 -17.70 2.20
N SER A 18 0.16 -16.74 2.98
CA SER A 18 -0.21 -16.99 4.37
C SER A 18 -1.29 -16.02 4.82
N PHE A 19 -2.11 -16.43 5.77
CA PHE A 19 -2.91 -15.47 6.52
C PHE A 19 -2.37 -15.37 7.94
N MET A 20 -2.49 -14.18 8.49
CA MET A 20 -2.09 -13.84 9.84
C MET A 20 -3.35 -13.45 10.59
N SER A 21 -3.66 -14.17 11.67
CA SER A 21 -4.65 -13.72 12.63
C SER A 21 -3.96 -12.92 13.72
N ILE A 22 -4.53 -11.75 14.01
CA ILE A 22 -4.09 -10.88 15.09
C ILE A 22 -4.93 -11.22 16.30
N LYS A 23 -4.30 -11.82 17.31
CA LYS A 23 -4.98 -12.19 18.55
C LYS A 23 -4.62 -11.18 19.65
N LEU A 24 -5.64 -10.65 20.32
CA LEU A 24 -5.42 -9.86 21.53
C LEU A 24 -5.22 -10.84 22.70
N LEU A 25 -4.01 -10.92 23.25
CA LEU A 25 -3.76 -11.73 24.46
C LEU A 25 -4.15 -10.99 25.73
N SER A 26 -3.92 -9.68 25.73
CA SER A 26 -4.30 -8.76 26.80
C SER A 26 -4.37 -7.37 26.19
N ILE A 27 -4.83 -6.39 26.96
CA ILE A 27 -4.89 -4.98 26.56
C ILE A 27 -3.58 -4.47 25.93
N PHE A 28 -2.45 -5.13 26.19
CA PHE A 28 -1.09 -4.65 25.89
C PHE A 28 -0.21 -5.65 25.14
N LYS A 29 -0.73 -6.81 24.76
CA LYS A 29 0.05 -7.87 24.11
C LYS A 29 -0.78 -8.48 22.99
N PHE A 30 -0.20 -8.50 21.80
CA PHE A 30 -0.79 -9.17 20.65
C PHE A 30 0.07 -10.36 20.27
N ASP A 31 -0.58 -11.49 20.01
CA ASP A 31 0.03 -12.63 19.35
C ASP A 31 -0.38 -12.61 17.89
N LEU A 32 0.62 -12.68 17.02
CA LEU A 32 0.42 -12.91 15.61
C LEU A 32 0.53 -14.40 15.38
N ILE A 33 -0.57 -14.99 14.94
CA ILE A 33 -0.62 -16.41 14.60
C ILE A 33 -0.56 -16.51 13.08
N PHE A 34 0.50 -17.12 12.58
CA PHE A 34 0.69 -17.33 11.16
C PHE A 34 0.12 -18.68 10.76
N SER A 35 -0.74 -18.71 9.76
CA SER A 35 -1.33 -19.93 9.25
C SER A 35 -1.19 -20.00 7.74
N ASP A 36 -0.93 -21.20 7.24
CA ASP A 36 -0.86 -21.47 5.81
C ASP A 36 -2.24 -21.28 5.17
N VAL A 37 -2.31 -20.55 4.05
CA VAL A 37 -3.59 -20.22 3.40
C VAL A 37 -4.26 -21.43 2.74
N THR A 38 -3.51 -22.48 2.43
CA THR A 38 -4.02 -23.67 1.74
C THR A 38 -4.52 -24.73 2.72
N THR A 39 -3.82 -24.89 3.84
CA THR A 39 -4.01 -25.97 4.81
C THR A 39 -4.63 -25.50 6.12
N GLY A 40 -4.54 -24.21 6.44
CA GLY A 40 -4.99 -23.64 7.73
C GLY A 40 -4.11 -24.03 8.91
N ILE A 41 -2.99 -24.72 8.68
CA ILE A 41 -2.08 -25.18 9.75
C ILE A 41 -1.32 -23.97 10.31
N CYS A 42 -1.31 -23.83 11.63
CA CYS A 42 -0.50 -22.85 12.34
C CYS A 42 0.99 -23.14 12.13
N GLN A 43 1.71 -22.16 11.62
CA GLN A 43 3.15 -22.21 11.34
C GLN A 43 3.99 -21.61 12.48
N GLY A 44 3.35 -20.91 13.42
CA GLY A 44 3.98 -20.32 14.59
C GLY A 44 3.25 -19.10 15.13
N ASP A 45 3.67 -18.68 16.31
CA ASP A 45 3.22 -17.49 17.01
C ASP A 45 4.36 -16.49 17.19
N LEU A 46 4.02 -15.20 17.19
CA LEU A 46 4.97 -14.13 17.48
C LEU A 46 4.32 -13.04 18.32
N CYS A 47 4.97 -12.69 19.41
CA CYS A 47 4.64 -11.49 20.18
C CYS A 47 5.45 -10.31 19.66
N LEU A 48 4.78 -9.29 19.12
CA LEU A 48 5.43 -8.04 18.75
C LEU A 48 5.58 -7.08 19.93
N PRO A 49 6.62 -6.23 19.93
CA PRO A 49 6.81 -5.16 20.92
C PRO A 49 5.89 -3.97 20.62
N LEU A 50 4.57 -4.16 20.70
CA LEU A 50 3.58 -3.12 20.46
C LEU A 50 3.44 -2.18 21.65
N ILE A 51 3.14 -0.92 21.38
CA ILE A 51 2.88 0.10 22.39
C ILE A 51 1.46 -0.10 22.95
N PRO A 52 1.32 -0.37 24.25
CA PRO A 52 0.07 -0.66 24.96
C PRO A 52 -1.18 0.20 24.64
N GLN A 53 -0.99 1.49 24.36
CA GLN A 53 -2.09 2.47 24.28
C GLN A 53 -2.27 3.05 22.87
N ALA A 54 -1.51 2.55 21.90
CA ALA A 54 -1.56 3.05 20.53
C ALA A 54 -2.31 2.06 19.65
N ASP A 55 -3.36 2.53 18.97
CA ASP A 55 -4.16 1.71 18.08
C ASP A 55 -3.31 1.20 16.91
N LEU A 56 -3.39 -0.10 16.60
CA LEU A 56 -2.73 -0.68 15.43
C LEU A 56 -3.46 -0.22 14.15
N GLN A 57 -2.80 0.61 13.34
CA GLN A 57 -3.38 1.11 12.08
C GLN A 57 -3.24 0.10 10.94
N PHE A 58 -2.09 -0.57 10.85
CA PHE A 58 -1.89 -1.69 9.93
C PHE A 58 -0.79 -2.60 10.45
N ILE A 59 -0.81 -3.82 9.92
CA ILE A 59 0.29 -4.76 10.02
C ILE A 59 0.36 -5.59 8.74
N GLU A 60 1.57 -5.78 8.22
CA GLU A 60 1.84 -6.55 7.01
C GLU A 60 3.06 -7.44 7.19
N ARG A 61 3.10 -8.55 6.45
CA ARG A 61 4.22 -9.49 6.46
C ARG A 61 4.78 -9.70 5.07
N SER A 62 6.11 -9.69 4.97
CA SER A 62 6.85 -10.10 3.77
C SER A 62 8.07 -10.93 4.16
N GLY A 63 7.97 -12.24 3.95
CA GLY A 63 8.99 -13.21 4.38
C GLY A 63 9.19 -13.20 5.89
N GLU A 64 10.40 -12.88 6.33
CA GLU A 64 10.80 -12.80 7.74
C GLU A 64 10.58 -11.41 8.35
N ASN A 65 9.98 -10.47 7.61
CA ASN A 65 9.79 -9.12 8.08
C ASN A 65 8.31 -8.82 8.31
N ILE A 66 8.05 -8.10 9.39
CA ILE A 66 6.74 -7.63 9.77
C ILE A 66 6.81 -6.12 9.82
N LEU A 67 5.97 -5.49 9.02
CA LEU A 67 5.78 -4.06 9.02
C LEU A 67 4.54 -3.75 9.85
N PHE A 68 4.64 -2.85 10.81
CA PHE A 68 3.46 -2.41 11.56
C PHE A 68 3.52 -0.92 11.87
N LYS A 69 2.35 -0.31 11.95
CA LYS A 69 2.18 1.07 12.37
C LYS A 69 1.11 1.17 13.43
N GLN A 70 1.44 1.86 14.51
CA GLN A 70 0.47 2.26 15.52
C GLN A 70 0.20 3.76 15.39
N ASN A 71 -1.00 4.18 15.78
CA ASN A 71 -1.42 5.57 15.72
C ASN A 71 -0.45 6.47 16.50
N GLY A 72 -0.08 7.61 15.92
CA GLY A 72 0.90 8.55 16.49
C GLY A 72 2.34 8.03 16.60
N ASN A 73 2.66 6.87 16.02
CA ASN A 73 3.99 6.27 16.06
C ASN A 73 4.52 6.01 14.65
N PRO A 74 5.84 6.07 14.43
CA PRO A 74 6.42 5.77 13.13
C PRO A 74 6.27 4.29 12.77
N ILE A 75 6.50 3.99 11.50
CA ILE A 75 6.44 2.63 10.97
C ILE A 75 7.62 1.83 11.52
N ASN A 76 7.33 0.61 11.98
CA ASN A 76 8.32 -0.33 12.48
C ASN A 76 8.47 -1.50 11.49
N CYS A 77 9.71 -1.78 11.12
CA CYS A 77 10.13 -2.94 10.33
C CYS A 77 10.80 -3.92 11.29
N TYR A 78 10.07 -4.93 11.73
CA TYR A 78 10.55 -5.96 12.64
C TYR A 78 11.01 -7.19 11.88
N ASN A 79 12.24 -7.64 12.12
CA ASN A 79 12.74 -8.89 11.57
C ASN A 79 12.53 -10.04 12.57
N ILE A 80 11.85 -11.10 12.14
CA ILE A 80 11.50 -12.26 12.98
C ILE A 80 12.75 -13.04 13.39
N ALA A 81 13.73 -13.18 12.49
CA ALA A 81 14.92 -13.99 12.71
C ALA A 81 15.91 -13.32 13.67
N THR A 82 16.18 -12.02 13.49
CA THR A 82 17.12 -11.26 14.33
C THR A 82 16.45 -10.64 15.56
N ARG A 83 15.12 -10.51 15.55
CA ARG A 83 14.32 -9.80 16.56
C ARG A 83 14.65 -8.32 16.66
N GLU A 84 15.26 -7.75 15.63
CA GLU A 84 15.58 -6.33 15.56
C GLU A 84 14.43 -5.54 14.93
N THR A 85 14.23 -4.33 15.41
CA THR A 85 13.26 -3.37 14.85
C THR A 85 14.01 -2.20 14.24
N ARG A 86 13.72 -1.91 12.97
CA ARG A 86 14.11 -0.66 12.33
C ARG A 86 12.91 0.26 12.21
N ILE A 87 13.13 1.53 12.50
CA ILE A 87 12.09 2.56 12.43
C ILE A 87 12.25 3.33 11.12
N ILE A 88 11.15 3.61 10.43
CA ILE A 88 11.15 4.56 9.31
C ILE A 88 10.80 5.94 9.86
N PRO A 89 11.75 6.90 9.85
CA PRO A 89 11.53 8.21 10.45
C PRO A 89 10.46 8.99 9.69
N ASP A 90 9.88 9.98 10.37
CA ASP A 90 8.94 10.94 9.80
C ASP A 90 7.67 10.29 9.22
N THR A 91 7.20 9.20 9.83
CA THR A 91 5.99 8.47 9.43
C THR A 91 4.93 8.40 10.53
N GLU A 92 5.07 9.20 11.59
CA GLU A 92 4.16 9.28 12.74
C GLU A 92 2.77 9.70 12.33
N ASP A 93 2.69 10.74 11.49
CA ASP A 93 1.43 11.35 11.03
C ASP A 93 0.85 10.68 9.77
N ALA A 94 1.56 9.68 9.21
CA ALA A 94 1.09 9.02 8.00
C ALA A 94 -0.21 8.24 8.29
N SER A 95 -1.17 8.28 7.37
CA SER A 95 -2.46 7.61 7.52
C SER A 95 -2.55 6.35 6.65
N THR A 96 -3.41 5.38 7.00
CA THR A 96 -3.51 4.11 6.26
C THR A 96 -3.66 4.25 4.73
N PRO A 97 -4.48 5.20 4.21
CA PRO A 97 -4.61 5.42 2.75
C PRO A 97 -3.32 5.88 2.05
N GLU A 98 -2.30 6.31 2.78
CA GLU A 98 -1.01 6.73 2.22
C GLU A 98 -0.06 5.56 1.95
N PHE A 99 -0.46 4.31 2.26
CA PHE A 99 0.37 3.14 2.04
C PHE A 99 -0.05 2.32 0.83
N LEU A 100 0.96 1.84 0.10
CA LEU A 100 0.78 0.96 -1.05
C LEU A 100 1.78 -0.19 -0.95
N PHE A 101 1.29 -1.43 -0.87
CA PHE A 101 2.12 -2.62 -0.68
C PHE A 101 2.39 -3.33 -2.00
N LEU A 102 3.67 -3.44 -2.36
CA LEU A 102 4.16 -4.06 -3.59
C LEU A 102 4.83 -5.39 -3.27
N TYR A 103 4.02 -6.41 -2.96
CA TYR A 103 4.50 -7.73 -2.53
C TYR A 103 5.44 -8.42 -3.53
N ASN A 104 5.16 -8.37 -4.83
CA ASN A 104 6.00 -9.00 -5.86
C ASN A 104 7.39 -8.35 -5.90
N ARG A 105 7.46 -7.07 -5.55
CA ARG A 105 8.70 -6.29 -5.51
C ARG A 105 9.35 -6.22 -4.14
N LYS A 106 8.69 -6.75 -3.11
CA LYS A 106 9.12 -6.65 -1.71
C LYS A 106 9.36 -5.19 -1.29
N LEU A 107 8.52 -4.29 -1.80
CA LEU A 107 8.53 -2.87 -1.47
C LEU A 107 7.18 -2.47 -0.89
N PHE A 108 7.16 -1.37 -0.18
CA PHE A 108 5.94 -0.62 0.09
C PHE A 108 6.24 0.87 -0.02
N PHE A 109 5.23 1.64 -0.40
CA PHE A 109 5.33 3.08 -0.51
C PHE A 109 4.62 3.76 0.64
N VAL A 110 5.23 4.86 1.07
CA VAL A 110 4.59 5.87 1.91
C VAL A 110 4.39 7.11 1.06
N PHE A 111 3.14 7.50 0.87
CA PHE A 111 2.79 8.75 0.22
C PHE A 111 2.92 9.90 1.21
N LYS A 112 3.85 10.82 0.97
CA LYS A 112 4.05 11.97 1.85
C LYS A 112 4.37 13.21 1.05
N SER A 113 3.67 14.30 1.35
CA SER A 113 3.90 15.62 0.76
C SER A 113 3.91 15.62 -0.79
N GLY A 114 3.09 14.76 -1.40
CA GLY A 114 2.97 14.65 -2.84
C GLY A 114 4.07 13.82 -3.52
N VAL A 115 4.76 12.95 -2.77
CA VAL A 115 5.81 12.05 -3.27
C VAL A 115 5.57 10.66 -2.69
N PHE A 116 5.79 9.61 -3.49
CA PHE A 116 5.86 8.25 -2.96
C PHE A 116 7.30 7.91 -2.60
N LEU A 117 7.52 7.58 -1.33
CA LEU A 117 8.80 7.10 -0.82
C LEU A 117 8.72 5.58 -0.69
N GLY A 118 9.54 4.88 -1.47
CA GLY A 118 9.56 3.42 -1.48
C GLY A 118 10.63 2.83 -0.56
N TYR A 119 10.20 1.89 0.27
CA TYR A 119 11.03 1.19 1.23
C TYR A 119 10.95 -0.31 1.03
N THR A 120 12.03 -1.02 1.35
CA THR A 120 11.99 -2.47 1.55
C THR A 120 11.26 -2.78 2.86
N PHE A 121 10.77 -4.00 3.01
CA PHE A 121 10.20 -4.46 4.30
C PHE A 121 11.22 -4.55 5.44
N ASN A 122 12.53 -4.38 5.16
CA ASN A 122 13.58 -4.21 6.17
C ASN A 122 13.78 -2.75 6.59
N GLY A 123 13.07 -1.80 5.96
CA GLY A 123 13.15 -0.37 6.23
C GLY A 123 14.24 0.40 5.47
N ASP A 124 14.87 -0.21 4.47
CA ASP A 124 15.78 0.51 3.57
C ASP A 124 15.00 1.31 2.54
N LYS A 125 15.31 2.60 2.39
CA LYS A 125 14.76 3.41 1.30
C LYS A 125 15.35 2.91 -0.03
N ALA A 126 14.48 2.46 -0.93
CA ALA A 126 14.86 1.85 -2.20
C ALA A 126 14.50 2.73 -3.41
N LEU A 127 13.42 3.50 -3.32
CA LEU A 127 12.88 4.23 -4.47
C LEU A 127 12.21 5.55 -4.06
N THR A 128 12.12 6.47 -5.00
CA THR A 128 11.27 7.67 -4.87
C THR A 128 10.55 7.88 -6.19
N VAL A 129 9.22 8.02 -6.13
CA VAL A 129 8.38 8.35 -7.29
C VAL A 129 7.79 9.73 -7.04
N SER A 130 8.10 10.66 -7.93
CA SER A 130 7.67 12.05 -7.85
C SER A 130 7.38 12.59 -9.23
N SER A 131 6.41 13.50 -9.31
CA SER A 131 6.21 14.36 -10.48
C SER A 131 6.84 15.74 -10.22
N GLU A 132 6.97 16.58 -11.24
CA GLU A 132 7.30 18.01 -11.08
C GLU A 132 6.28 18.74 -10.19
N ARG A 133 5.08 18.17 -10.05
CA ARG A 133 3.98 18.68 -9.23
C ARG A 133 3.75 17.79 -8.02
N ARG A 134 3.28 18.38 -6.91
CA ARG A 134 2.81 17.60 -5.76
C ARG A 134 1.64 16.73 -6.21
N LEU A 135 1.81 15.42 -6.05
CA LEU A 135 0.75 14.46 -6.25
C LEU A 135 -0.36 14.73 -5.21
N PHE A 136 -1.61 14.51 -5.59
CA PHE A 136 -2.74 14.44 -4.66
C PHE A 136 -3.21 12.99 -4.60
N LEU A 137 -3.70 12.54 -3.45
CA LEU A 137 -4.33 11.22 -3.31
C LEU A 137 -5.64 11.21 -4.09
N ALA A 138 -5.62 10.76 -5.34
CA ALA A 138 -6.79 10.58 -6.21
C ALA A 138 -6.41 9.68 -7.39
N PRO A 139 -7.38 8.92 -7.95
CA PRO A 139 -7.28 7.46 -8.10
C PRO A 139 -5.92 7.00 -8.63
N LEU A 140 -5.39 5.95 -8.02
CA LEU A 140 -4.14 5.31 -8.40
C LEU A 140 -4.37 3.83 -8.69
N CYS A 141 -3.49 3.25 -9.51
CA CYS A 141 -3.44 1.83 -9.77
C CYS A 141 -1.99 1.38 -9.89
N VAL A 142 -1.78 0.10 -9.67
CA VAL A 142 -0.53 -0.58 -9.96
C VAL A 142 -0.88 -1.72 -10.91
N ASP A 143 -0.08 -1.92 -11.95
CA ASP A 143 -0.30 -3.04 -12.88
C ASP A 143 -0.12 -4.39 -12.16
N SER A 144 -0.57 -5.46 -12.80
CA SER A 144 -0.55 -6.82 -12.22
C SER A 144 0.87 -7.29 -11.84
N ASN A 145 1.91 -6.84 -12.55
CA ASN A 145 3.30 -7.20 -12.26
C ASN A 145 3.98 -6.23 -11.28
N GLN A 146 3.31 -5.15 -10.89
CA GLN A 146 3.85 -4.08 -10.03
C GLN A 146 5.05 -3.35 -10.63
N GLU A 147 5.12 -3.29 -11.94
CA GLU A 147 6.16 -2.59 -12.70
C GLU A 147 5.80 -1.12 -12.95
N TYR A 148 4.52 -0.77 -12.91
CA TYR A 148 4.02 0.56 -13.19
C TYR A 148 3.04 1.06 -12.14
N LEU A 149 3.11 2.35 -11.84
CA LEU A 149 2.13 3.08 -11.03
C LEU A 149 1.44 4.10 -11.91
N GLY A 150 0.15 3.90 -12.13
CA GLY A 150 -0.74 4.86 -12.78
C GLY A 150 -1.42 5.73 -11.73
N LEU A 151 -1.51 7.03 -11.95
CA LEU A 151 -2.23 7.92 -11.04
C LEU A 151 -2.82 9.14 -11.76
N HIS A 152 -3.92 9.62 -11.20
CA HIS A 152 -4.58 10.83 -11.67
C HIS A 152 -4.33 11.99 -10.72
N ILE A 153 -3.93 13.14 -11.26
CA ILE A 153 -3.79 14.38 -10.51
C ILE A 153 -4.83 15.36 -11.01
N GLN A 154 -5.80 15.70 -10.15
CA GLN A 154 -6.70 16.82 -10.36
C GLN A 154 -6.20 18.01 -9.54
N LYS A 155 -6.02 19.16 -10.19
CA LYS A 155 -5.87 20.43 -9.47
C LYS A 155 -7.24 21.10 -9.43
N GLU A 156 -7.55 21.74 -8.32
CA GLU A 156 -8.86 22.29 -7.98
C GLU A 156 -9.57 23.14 -9.07
N MET A 157 -8.87 23.61 -10.13
CA MET A 157 -9.44 24.21 -11.36
C MET A 157 -8.51 24.14 -12.61
N GLU A 158 -7.48 23.27 -12.66
CA GLU A 158 -6.69 23.07 -13.90
C GLU A 158 -7.02 21.72 -14.53
N SER A 159 -6.64 21.59 -15.80
CA SER A 159 -6.74 20.36 -16.58
C SER A 159 -6.22 19.15 -15.80
N ALA A 160 -7.07 18.14 -15.65
CA ALA A 160 -6.71 16.87 -15.04
C ALA A 160 -5.54 16.23 -15.81
N LYS A 161 -4.65 15.52 -15.11
CA LYS A 161 -3.57 14.77 -15.75
C LYS A 161 -3.54 13.34 -15.28
N VAL A 162 -3.32 12.43 -16.23
CA VAL A 162 -2.99 11.04 -15.96
C VAL A 162 -1.49 10.88 -16.11
N HIS A 163 -0.88 10.21 -15.16
CA HIS A 163 0.55 9.94 -15.11
C HIS A 163 0.80 8.44 -14.99
N LEU A 164 1.87 7.97 -15.63
CA LEU A 164 2.38 6.61 -15.51
C LEU A 164 3.86 6.66 -15.12
N PHE A 165 4.21 5.96 -14.05
CA PHE A 165 5.58 5.88 -13.56
C PHE A 165 6.11 4.46 -13.66
N ASP A 166 7.32 4.31 -14.19
CA ASP A 166 8.07 3.06 -14.13
C ASP A 166 8.62 2.89 -12.70
N LEU A 167 8.21 1.83 -12.03
CA LEU A 167 8.59 1.53 -10.67
C LEU A 167 10.00 0.93 -10.56
N SER A 168 10.67 0.58 -11.67
CA SER A 168 12.10 0.19 -11.66
C SER A 168 13.01 1.40 -11.50
N THR A 169 12.64 2.54 -12.07
CA THR A 169 13.45 3.77 -12.04
C THR A 169 12.84 4.89 -11.20
N GLY A 170 11.53 4.82 -10.93
CA GLY A 170 10.73 5.86 -10.27
C GLY A 170 10.42 7.06 -11.17
N LYS A 171 10.72 6.96 -12.47
CA LYS A 171 10.54 8.05 -13.44
C LYS A 171 9.17 8.01 -14.08
N GLU A 172 8.67 9.19 -14.45
CA GLU A 172 7.48 9.33 -15.29
C GLU A 172 7.81 8.85 -16.71
N GLU A 173 7.07 7.87 -17.20
CA GLU A 173 7.16 7.40 -18.59
C GLU A 173 6.13 8.07 -19.49
N PHE A 174 4.97 8.41 -18.92
CA PHE A 174 3.88 9.03 -19.65
C PHE A 174 3.14 10.02 -18.76
N SER A 175 2.78 11.15 -19.36
CA SER A 175 1.72 11.99 -18.83
C SER A 175 0.88 12.56 -19.96
N SER A 176 -0.43 12.57 -19.75
CA SER A 176 -1.37 13.22 -20.67
C SER A 176 -2.34 14.08 -19.89
N THR A 177 -2.63 15.25 -20.45
CA THR A 177 -3.74 16.07 -20.01
C THR A 177 -5.04 15.37 -20.42
N VAL A 178 -5.96 15.28 -19.48
CA VAL A 178 -7.35 14.94 -19.74
C VAL A 178 -8.03 16.23 -20.18
N ASP A 179 -8.60 16.22 -21.38
CA ASP A 179 -9.34 17.37 -21.89
C ASP A 179 -10.55 17.65 -20.98
N ASP A 180 -10.62 18.86 -20.43
CA ASP A 180 -11.73 19.27 -19.55
C ASP A 180 -13.08 19.23 -20.29
N GLY A 181 -13.08 19.36 -21.63
CA GLY A 181 -14.26 19.15 -22.46
C GLY A 181 -14.73 17.70 -22.49
N LEU A 182 -13.81 16.75 -22.32
CA LEU A 182 -14.11 15.31 -22.25
C LEU A 182 -14.75 14.96 -20.92
N LEU A 183 -14.18 15.44 -19.81
CA LEU A 183 -14.72 15.20 -18.48
C LEU A 183 -15.92 16.09 -18.13
N LYS A 184 -16.15 17.19 -18.85
CA LYS A 184 -17.24 18.16 -18.55
C LYS A 184 -17.24 18.65 -17.09
N GLY A 185 -16.05 18.68 -16.47
CA GLY A 185 -15.87 19.04 -15.05
C GLY A 185 -16.10 17.90 -14.05
N PHE A 186 -16.39 16.68 -14.51
CA PHE A 186 -16.55 15.50 -13.65
C PHE A 186 -15.20 14.95 -13.18
N ARG A 187 -15.17 14.39 -11.96
CA ARG A 187 -13.96 13.80 -11.38
C ARG A 187 -13.76 12.36 -11.83
N LEU A 188 -12.51 11.99 -12.10
CA LEU A 188 -12.13 10.59 -12.21
C LEU A 188 -12.19 9.93 -10.84
N THR A 189 -12.87 8.79 -10.75
CA THR A 189 -13.11 8.02 -9.53
C THR A 189 -12.29 6.73 -9.48
N SER A 190 -11.83 6.25 -10.63
CA SER A 190 -11.04 5.02 -10.75
C SER A 190 -10.04 5.12 -11.90
N ILE A 191 -8.96 4.34 -11.80
CA ILE A 191 -7.95 4.19 -12.84
C ILE A 191 -7.49 2.72 -12.86
N ALA A 192 -7.15 2.22 -14.05
CA ALA A 192 -6.49 0.95 -14.27
C ALA A 192 -5.47 1.11 -15.40
N TYR A 193 -4.42 0.30 -15.36
CA TYR A 193 -3.41 0.25 -16.41
C TYR A 193 -3.14 -1.21 -16.78
N ASP A 194 -3.12 -1.48 -18.09
CA ASP A 194 -2.70 -2.75 -18.64
C ASP A 194 -1.40 -2.57 -19.43
N LYS A 195 -0.35 -3.26 -19.00
CA LYS A 195 0.98 -3.18 -19.62
C LYS A 195 0.99 -3.79 -21.02
N ASP A 196 0.25 -4.86 -21.24
CA ASP A 196 0.30 -5.62 -22.50
C ASP A 196 -0.35 -4.83 -23.66
N SER A 197 -1.45 -4.13 -23.39
CA SER A 197 -2.10 -3.23 -24.36
C SER A 197 -1.60 -1.78 -24.29
N HIS A 198 -0.71 -1.46 -23.35
CA HIS A 198 -0.28 -0.10 -23.02
C HIS A 198 -1.45 0.89 -22.80
N CYS A 199 -2.56 0.39 -22.28
CA CYS A 199 -3.78 1.18 -22.14
C CYS A 199 -4.03 1.63 -20.70
N ILE A 200 -4.32 2.93 -20.54
CA ILE A 200 -4.85 3.46 -19.28
C ILE A 200 -6.36 3.64 -19.43
N VAL A 201 -7.10 3.16 -18.45
CA VAL A 201 -8.56 3.24 -18.40
C VAL A 201 -8.97 3.98 -17.14
N CYS A 202 -9.81 5.00 -17.25
CA CYS A 202 -10.33 5.74 -16.10
C CYS A 202 -11.86 5.76 -16.11
N GLY A 203 -12.48 5.58 -14.95
CA GLY A 203 -13.91 5.81 -14.76
C GLY A 203 -14.15 7.15 -14.06
N ASP A 204 -15.24 7.85 -14.39
CA ASP A 204 -15.63 9.10 -13.72
C ASP A 204 -16.87 8.94 -12.81
N GLU A 205 -17.29 10.04 -12.18
CA GLU A 205 -18.42 10.05 -11.24
C GLU A 205 -19.80 9.94 -11.89
N VAL A 206 -19.90 10.10 -13.21
CA VAL A 206 -21.15 9.90 -13.97
C VAL A 206 -21.22 8.54 -14.65
N GLY A 207 -20.15 7.74 -14.54
CA GLY A 207 -20.07 6.37 -15.05
C GLY A 207 -19.59 6.27 -16.49
N GLU A 208 -19.00 7.32 -17.06
CA GLU A 208 -18.28 7.21 -18.33
C GLU A 208 -16.90 6.57 -18.11
N VAL A 209 -16.41 5.89 -19.15
CA VAL A 209 -15.11 5.22 -19.16
C VAL A 209 -14.26 5.79 -20.28
N HIS A 210 -13.08 6.28 -19.90
CA HIS A 210 -12.15 6.99 -20.76
C HIS A 210 -10.91 6.13 -20.99
N PHE A 211 -10.43 6.09 -22.23
CA PHE A 211 -9.31 5.27 -22.65
C PHE A 211 -8.19 6.14 -23.19
N TRP A 212 -6.97 5.87 -22.75
CA TRP A 212 -5.74 6.39 -23.33
C TRP A 212 -4.95 5.19 -23.88
N LEU A 213 -4.66 5.26 -25.18
CA LEU A 213 -3.92 4.26 -25.96
C LEU A 213 -2.59 4.84 -26.43
#